data_AF-A0A937H810-F1
#
_entry.id   AF-A0A937H810-F1
#
_cell.length_a   1.000
_cell.length_b   1.000
_cell.length_c   1.000
_cell.angle_alpha   90.00
_cell.angle_beta   90.00
_cell.angle_gamma   90.00
#
_symmetry.space_group_name_H-M   'P 1'
#
loop_
_entity.id
_entity.type
_entity.pdbx_description
1 polymer ?
#
loop_
_entity_poly.entity_id
_entity_poly.type
_entity_poly.pdbx_seq_one_letter_code
_entity_poly.pdbx_strand_id
1 'polypeptide(L)' 'ASIRSDILIGCPTATEIPDRNKAIKFAVSMLKDNDFLLIAGKGHETSQTIGTETLPFDDYAVAKEALKNINLAEV' A
#
# COMPACT_ATOMS: atom_id res chain seq x y z
N ALA A 1 -15.61 -7.24 -0.23
CA ALA A 1 -15.04 -8.47 -0.82
C ALA A 1 -14.63 -9.36 0.34
N SER A 2 -14.94 -10.66 0.31
CA SER A 2 -14.82 -11.58 1.46
C SER A 2 -13.44 -11.52 2.15
N ILE A 3 -12.35 -11.57 1.37
CA ILE A 3 -10.98 -11.59 1.91
C ILE A 3 -10.69 -10.43 2.87
N ARG A 4 -11.05 -9.19 2.51
CA ARG A 4 -10.77 -8.03 3.38
C ARG A 4 -11.68 -8.00 4.60
N SER A 5 -12.94 -8.40 4.44
CA SER A 5 -13.88 -8.55 5.56
C SER A 5 -13.37 -9.55 6.59
N ASP A 6 -12.79 -10.67 6.15
CA ASP A 6 -12.21 -11.68 7.04
C ASP A 6 -10.99 -11.15 7.81
N ILE A 7 -10.15 -10.33 7.17
CA ILE A 7 -9.02 -9.65 7.83
C ILE A 7 -9.52 -8.67 8.90
N LEU A 8 -10.58 -7.90 8.61
CA LEU A 8 -11.14 -6.93 9.56
C LEU A 8 -11.72 -7.59 10.82
N ILE A 9 -12.14 -8.85 10.76
CA ILE A 9 -12.53 -9.61 11.97
C ILE A 9 -11.33 -9.74 12.93
N GLY A 10 -10.13 -10.00 12.40
CA GLY A 10 -8.89 -10.10 13.18
C GLY A 10 -8.25 -8.76 13.54
N CYS A 11 -8.58 -7.69 12.81
CA CYS A 11 -8.09 -6.33 13.07
C CYS A 11 -9.19 -5.27 12.86
N PRO A 12 -10.12 -5.11 13.82
CA PRO A 12 -11.32 -4.27 13.63
C PRO A 12 -11.05 -2.77 13.49
N THR A 13 -9.86 -2.32 13.90
CA THR A 13 -9.45 -0.91 13.82
C THR A 13 -8.64 -0.60 12.57
N ALA A 14 -8.41 -1.57 11.69
CA ALA A 14 -7.68 -1.34 10.45
C ALA A 14 -8.46 -0.43 9.50
N THR A 15 -7.72 0.39 8.75
CA THR A 15 -8.28 1.20 7.66
C THR A 15 -8.31 0.36 6.38
N GLU A 16 -9.49 0.10 5.84
CA GLU A 16 -9.66 -0.64 4.59
C GLU A 16 -9.60 0.29 3.36
N ILE A 17 -8.63 0.06 2.47
CA ILE A 17 -8.57 0.71 1.16
C ILE A 17 -8.50 -0.39 0.08
N PRO A 18 -9.56 -0.59 -0.72
CA PRO A 18 -9.62 -1.70 -1.67
C PRO A 18 -8.57 -1.67 -2.79
N ASP A 19 -8.19 -0.47 -3.22
CA ASP A 19 -7.25 -0.26 -4.32
C ASP A 19 -5.82 -0.20 -3.79
N ARG A 20 -4.96 -1.08 -4.29
CA ARG A 20 -3.58 -1.21 -3.80
C ARG A 20 -2.74 0.05 -4.03
N ASN A 21 -2.91 0.74 -5.16
CA ASN A 21 -2.19 2.00 -5.43
C ASN A 21 -2.57 3.07 -4.41
N LYS A 22 -3.89 3.24 -4.18
CA LYS A 22 -4.43 4.20 -3.21
C LYS A 22 -4.02 3.84 -1.79
N ALA A 23 -4.02 2.56 -1.42
CA ALA A 23 -3.61 2.11 -0.09
C ALA A 23 -2.14 2.46 0.20
N ILE A 24 -1.24 2.20 -0.74
CA ILE A 24 0.18 2.55 -0.61
C ILE A 24 0.34 4.07 -0.50
N LYS A 25 -0.27 4.85 -1.39
CA LYS A 25 -0.20 6.31 -1.36
C LYS A 25 -0.75 6.90 -0.06
N PHE A 26 -1.87 6.35 0.43
CA PHE A 26 -2.46 6.75 1.70
C PHE A 26 -1.52 6.45 2.87
N ALA A 27 -0.98 5.23 2.95
CA ALA A 27 -0.04 4.86 3.99
C ALA A 27 1.20 5.75 3.98
N VAL A 28 1.74 6.05 2.79
CA VAL A 28 2.87 6.97 2.62
C VAL A 28 2.52 8.39 3.07
N SER A 29 1.33 8.89 2.76
CA SER A 29 0.89 10.23 3.20
C SER A 29 0.69 10.38 4.71
N MET A 30 0.59 9.25 5.44
CA MET A 30 0.46 9.24 6.90
C MET A 30 1.81 9.22 7.62
N LEU A 31 2.92 8.98 6.90
CA LEU A 31 4.23 8.87 7.50
C LEU A 31 4.69 10.20 8.10
N LYS A 32 5.30 10.11 9.27
CA LYS A 32 6.04 11.18 9.94
C LYS A 32 7.52 10.82 10.01
N ASP A 33 8.32 11.76 10.47
CA ASP A 33 9.74 11.53 10.72
C ASP A 33 9.93 10.35 11.69
N ASN A 34 10.83 9.44 11.32
CA ASN A 34 11.15 8.19 12.03
C ASN A 34 10.08 7.08 11.97
N ASP A 35 9.02 7.22 11.19
CA ASP A 35 8.11 6.11 10.90
C ASP A 35 8.72 5.13 9.91
N PHE A 36 8.32 3.87 10.02
CA PHE A 36 8.63 2.83 9.03
C PHE A 36 7.33 2.30 8.41
N LEU A 37 7.32 2.21 7.08
CA LEU A 37 6.24 1.56 6.32
C LEU A 37 6.69 0.18 5.83
N LEU A 38 5.95 -0.86 6.22
CA LEU A 38 6.09 -2.21 5.66
C LEU A 38 4.95 -2.49 4.66
N ILE A 39 5.30 -2.73 3.41
CA ILE A 39 4.36 -3.22 2.38
C ILE A 39 4.62 -4.72 2.21
N ALA A 40 3.65 -5.55 2.63
CA ALA A 40 3.79 -7.00 2.66
C ALA A 40 2.92 -7.71 1.60
N GLY A 41 3.35 -8.91 1.22
CA GLY A 41 2.56 -9.87 0.42
C GLY A 41 3.07 -10.12 -1.00
N LYS A 42 3.69 -9.13 -1.66
CA LYS A 42 4.14 -9.24 -3.07
C LYS A 42 5.64 -9.43 -3.27
N GLY A 43 6.46 -8.85 -2.39
CA GLY A 43 7.92 -8.92 -2.55
C GLY A 43 8.38 -8.29 -3.88
N HIS A 44 9.09 -9.07 -4.70
CA HIS A 44 9.63 -8.61 -6.00
C HIS A 44 8.65 -8.78 -7.18
N GLU A 45 7.39 -9.15 -6.93
CA GLU A 45 6.37 -9.25 -7.97
C GLU A 45 6.00 -7.87 -8.56
N THR A 46 5.98 -7.78 -9.90
CA THR A 46 5.63 -6.55 -10.64
C THR A 46 4.30 -6.67 -11.39
N SER A 47 3.37 -7.48 -10.88
CA SER A 47 2.03 -7.62 -11.43
C SER A 47 0.97 -7.80 -10.35
N GLN A 48 -0.29 -7.51 -10.71
CA GLN A 48 -1.47 -7.78 -9.90
C GLN A 48 -2.55 -8.44 -10.73
N THR A 49 -3.05 -9.58 -10.26
CA THR A 49 -4.18 -10.27 -10.87
C THR A 49 -5.50 -9.72 -10.32
N ILE A 50 -6.41 -9.36 -11.22
CA ILE A 50 -7.77 -8.91 -10.93
C ILE A 50 -8.74 -9.78 -11.74
N GLY A 51 -9.51 -10.62 -11.04
CA GLY A 51 -10.31 -11.65 -11.71
C GLY A 51 -9.40 -12.63 -12.44
N THR A 52 -9.47 -12.63 -13.77
CA THR A 52 -8.65 -13.49 -14.65
C THR A 52 -7.52 -12.73 -15.34
N GLU A 53 -7.46 -11.41 -15.20
CA GLU A 53 -6.46 -10.58 -15.88
C GLU A 53 -5.28 -10.28 -14.96
N THR A 54 -4.07 -10.35 -15.50
CA THR A 54 -2.85 -9.94 -14.79
C THR A 54 -2.35 -8.63 -15.36
N LEU A 55 -2.42 -7.58 -14.56
CA LEU A 55 -2.06 -6.21 -14.92
C LEU A 55 -0.68 -5.86 -14.35
N PRO A 56 0.13 -5.04 -15.04
CA PRO A 56 1.38 -4.54 -14.49
C PRO A 56 1.12 -3.73 -13.20
N PHE A 57 1.81 -4.08 -12.11
CA PHE A 57 1.71 -3.37 -10.84
C PHE A 57 2.93 -3.67 -9.98
N ASP A 58 3.70 -2.65 -9.61
CA ASP A 58 4.90 -2.78 -8.77
C ASP A 58 4.76 -1.92 -7.51
N ASP A 59 4.67 -2.58 -6.35
CA ASP A 59 4.57 -1.94 -5.04
C ASP A 59 5.75 -0.98 -4.78
N TYR A 60 6.97 -1.38 -5.17
CA TYR A 60 8.17 -0.59 -4.99
C TYR A 60 8.12 0.69 -5.82
N ALA A 61 7.74 0.58 -7.10
CA ALA A 61 7.61 1.74 -7.98
C ALA A 61 6.57 2.74 -7.45
N VAL A 62 5.41 2.25 -6.99
CA VAL A 62 4.34 3.10 -6.43
C VAL A 62 4.80 3.78 -5.14
N ALA A 63 5.43 3.05 -4.22
CA ALA A 63 5.93 3.60 -2.96
C ALA A 63 7.03 4.65 -3.21
N LYS A 64 7.99 4.35 -4.09
CA LYS A 64 9.07 5.26 -4.47
C LYS A 64 8.53 6.56 -5.06
N GLU A 65 7.50 6.49 -5.90
CA GLU A 65 6.89 7.69 -6.47
C GLU A 65 6.09 8.48 -5.43
N ALA A 66 5.37 7.80 -4.53
CA ALA A 66 4.66 8.47 -3.45
C ALA A 66 5.61 9.21 -2.49
N LEU A 67 6.76 8.62 -2.18
CA LEU A 67 7.80 9.20 -1.32
C LEU A 67 8.39 10.51 -1.85
N LYS A 68 8.46 10.70 -3.19
CA LYS A 68 8.96 11.95 -3.78
C LYS A 68 8.08 13.16 -3.45
N ASN A 69 6.82 12.93 -3.14
CA ASN A 69 5.81 13.97 -2.93
C ASN A 69 5.63 14.32 -1.44
N ILE A 70 6.44 13.76 -0.55
CA ILE A 70 6.42 14.10 0.87
C ILE A 70 7.50 15.13 1.13
N ASN A 71 7.11 16.34 1.54
CA ASN A 71 8.03 17.27 2.19
C ASN A 71 8.25 16.75 3.62
N LEU A 72 9.19 15.83 3.79
CA LEU A 72 9.83 15.65 5.08
C LEU A 72 10.59 16.96 5.33
N ALA A 73 10.33 17.63 6.45
CA ALA A 73 10.87 18.95 6.72
C ALA A 73 12.39 18.95 6.50
N GLU A 74 12.90 20.02 5.87
CA GLU A 74 14.32 20.24 5.62
C GLU A 74 15.12 19.94 6.90
N VAL A 75 16.07 19.02 6.78
CA VAL A 75 17.12 18.80 7.80
C VAL A 75 18.08 19.97 7.78
#